data_AF-A0A2M7ZJN8-F1
#
_entry.id   AF-A0A2M7ZJN8-F1
#
_cell.length_a   1.000
_cell.length_b   1.000
_cell.length_c   1.000
_cell.angle_alpha   90.00
_cell.angle_beta   90.00
_cell.angle_gamma   90.00
#
_symmetry.space_group_name_H-M   'P 1'
#
loop_
_entity.id
_entity.type
_entity.pdbx_description
1 polymer ?
#
loop_
_entity_poly.entity_id
_entity_poly.type
_entity_poly.pdbx_seq_one_letter_code
_entity_poly.pdbx_strand_id
1 'polypeptide(L)'
;METLSSDKEDAMITMYHLNGNDLMMTHYCSVGNHPRMKANKTPDDINELNFKFIDATNLNNNNDGHMINLRMKFVDVDHLKMDWTFSKDGKNTVHSFIFERVK
;
A
#
# COMPACT_ATOMS: atom_id res chain seq x y z
N MET A 1 2.70 -0.24 12.15
CA MET A 1 3.84 0.24 11.34
C MET A 1 4.39 -0.96 10.61
N GLU A 2 4.58 -0.85 9.31
CA GLU A 2 5.21 -1.84 8.45
C GLU A 2 6.43 -1.20 7.79
N THR A 3 7.50 -1.97 7.61
CA THR A 3 8.69 -1.56 6.87
C THR A 3 8.96 -2.60 5.79
N LEU A 4 9.03 -2.16 4.54
CA LEU A 4 9.42 -2.97 3.40
C LEU A 4 10.80 -2.51 2.95
N SER A 5 11.79 -3.38 3.05
CA SER A 5 13.17 -3.10 2.65
C SER A 5 13.73 -4.27 1.85
N SER A 6 14.60 -3.98 0.89
CA SER A 6 15.43 -4.99 0.22
C SER A 6 16.85 -4.45 0.09
N ASP A 7 17.84 -5.31 -0.18
CA ASP A 7 19.23 -4.89 -0.38
C ASP A 7 19.40 -3.86 -1.52
N LYS A 8 18.39 -3.71 -2.39
CA LYS A 8 18.43 -2.87 -3.60
C LYS A 8 17.56 -1.63 -3.54
N GLU A 9 16.69 -1.50 -2.54
CA GLU A 9 15.71 -0.41 -2.47
C GLU A 9 15.66 0.20 -1.08
N ASP A 10 15.54 1.53 -1.02
CA ASP A 10 15.36 2.25 0.23
C ASP A 10 14.13 1.75 0.98
N ALA A 11 14.24 1.69 2.30
CA ALA A 11 13.17 1.22 3.16
C ALA A 11 11.93 2.12 3.00
N MET A 12 10.81 1.51 2.62
CA MET A 12 9.50 2.14 2.61
C MET A 12 8.79 1.86 3.92
N ILE A 13 8.07 2.85 4.47
CA ILE A 13 7.33 2.69 5.72
C ILE A 13 5.84 2.88 5.45
N THR A 14 5.01 1.99 5.96
CA THR A 14 3.56 2.11 5.89
C THR A 14 2.95 2.20 7.29
N MET A 15 2.13 3.23 7.50
CA MET A 15 1.43 3.50 8.75
C MET A 15 -0.07 3.32 8.58
N TYR A 16 -0.59 2.19 9.05
CA TYR A 16 -2.02 1.92 9.14
C TYR A 16 -2.61 2.55 10.42
N HIS A 17 -3.77 3.18 10.32
CA HIS A 17 -4.46 3.83 11.43
C HIS A 17 -5.97 3.95 11.17
N LEU A 18 -6.75 4.10 12.24
CA LEU A 18 -8.17 4.46 12.14
C LEU A 18 -8.32 5.98 12.12
N ASN A 19 -9.18 6.46 11.22
CA ASN A 19 -9.70 7.82 11.23
C ASN A 19 -11.22 7.74 11.42
N GLY A 20 -11.68 7.76 12.66
CA GLY A 20 -13.05 7.36 12.99
C GLY A 20 -13.29 5.90 12.60
N ASN A 21 -14.27 5.67 11.72
CA ASN A 21 -14.60 4.33 11.21
C ASN A 21 -13.87 3.98 9.90
N ASP A 22 -13.00 4.86 9.40
CA ASP A 22 -12.26 4.63 8.16
C ASP A 22 -10.88 4.05 8.50
N LEU A 23 -10.61 2.83 8.05
CA LEU A 23 -9.26 2.26 8.09
C LEU A 23 -8.42 2.91 6.99
N MET A 24 -7.40 3.64 7.40
CA MET A 24 -6.52 4.41 6.54
C MET A 24 -5.08 3.91 6.61
N MET A 25 -4.30 4.28 5.62
CA MET A 25 -2.86 4.14 5.63
C MET A 25 -2.18 5.36 5.04
N THR A 26 -0.99 5.66 5.54
CA THR A 26 -0.04 6.59 4.92
C THR A 26 1.22 5.81 4.57
N HIS A 27 1.60 5.84 3.30
CA HIS A 27 2.81 5.21 2.80
C HIS A 27 3.90 6.27 2.64
N TYR A 28 5.05 6.06 3.24
CA TYR A 28 6.25 6.87 3.08
C TYR A 28 7.09 6.20 2.00
N CYS A 29 6.95 6.71 0.77
CA CYS A 29 7.53 6.10 -0.41
C CYS A 29 9.02 6.48 -0.55
N SER A 30 9.83 5.59 -1.14
CA SER A 30 11.25 5.85 -1.43
C SER A 30 11.45 7.03 -2.39
N VAL A 31 10.45 7.36 -3.22
CA VAL A 31 10.47 8.53 -4.11
C VAL A 31 10.12 9.85 -3.40
N GLY A 32 9.94 9.82 -2.07
CA GLY A 32 9.81 11.01 -1.21
C GLY A 32 8.40 11.60 -1.10
N ASN A 33 7.39 10.98 -1.71
CA ASN A 33 5.99 11.37 -1.52
C ASN A 33 5.29 10.51 -0.47
N HIS A 34 4.15 11.00 0.00
CA HIS A 34 3.39 10.34 1.07
C HIS A 34 1.93 10.08 0.68
N PRO A 35 1.65 9.03 -0.10
CA PRO A 35 0.28 8.65 -0.46
C PRO A 35 -0.54 8.27 0.76
N ARG A 36 -1.76 8.82 0.83
CA ARG A 36 -2.79 8.40 1.78
C ARG A 36 -3.82 7.57 1.05
N MET A 37 -4.13 6.41 1.61
CA MET A 37 -5.13 5.50 1.07
C MET A 37 -6.12 5.08 2.15
N LYS A 38 -7.31 4.66 1.72
CA LYS A 38 -8.37 4.18 2.61
C LYS A 38 -8.88 2.82 2.16
N ALA A 39 -9.12 1.95 3.12
CA ALA A 39 -9.72 0.64 2.88
C ALA A 39 -11.18 0.78 2.42
N ASN A 40 -11.58 -0.07 1.48
CA ASN A 40 -12.98 -0.23 1.11
C ASN A 40 -13.79 -0.72 2.32
N LYS A 41 -14.90 -0.05 2.62
CA LYS A 41 -15.79 -0.41 3.75
C LYS A 41 -16.53 -1.73 3.54
N THR A 42 -16.79 -2.07 2.28
CA THR A 42 -17.46 -3.30 1.88
C THR A 42 -16.46 -4.06 1.01
N PRO A 43 -15.65 -4.95 1.59
CA PRO A 43 -14.72 -5.73 0.81
C PRO A 43 -15.47 -6.78 -0.02
N ASP A 44 -15.00 -7.01 -1.25
CA ASP A 44 -15.56 -8.06 -2.13
C ASP A 44 -15.20 -9.47 -1.62
N ASP A 45 -14.08 -9.58 -0.89
CA ASP A 45 -13.57 -10.80 -0.24
C ASP A 45 -13.26 -10.46 1.23
N ILE A 46 -13.84 -11.20 2.18
CA ILE A 46 -13.64 -10.97 3.63
C ILE A 46 -12.19 -11.15 4.07
N ASN A 47 -11.39 -11.91 3.29
CA ASN A 47 -9.98 -12.14 3.55
C ASN A 47 -9.08 -11.10 2.85
N GLU A 48 -9.66 -10.02 2.33
CA GLU A 48 -8.93 -8.98 1.62
C GLU A 48 -9.20 -7.57 2.19
N LEU A 49 -8.12 -6.80 2.34
CA LEU A 49 -8.19 -5.36 2.51
C LEU A 49 -7.72 -4.67 1.22
N ASN A 50 -8.55 -3.79 0.68
CA ASN A 50 -8.25 -3.05 -0.53
C ASN A 50 -8.21 -1.56 -0.24
N PHE A 51 -7.01 -0.98 -0.23
CA PHE A 51 -6.74 0.43 0.08
C PHE A 51 -6.65 1.25 -1.19
N LYS A 52 -7.52 2.25 -1.37
CA LYS A 52 -7.56 3.13 -2.54
C LYS A 52 -7.01 4.51 -2.24
N PHE A 53 -6.27 5.06 -3.20
CA PHE A 53 -5.73 6.42 -3.16
C PHE A 53 -6.79 7.48 -2.85
N ILE A 54 -6.42 8.41 -1.97
CA ILE A 54 -7.19 9.63 -1.69
C ILE A 54 -6.41 10.83 -2.22
N ASP A 55 -5.18 11.00 -1.73
CA ASP A 55 -4.26 12.07 -2.11
C ASP A 55 -2.81 11.72 -1.69
N ALA A 56 -1.87 12.59 -2.00
CA ALA A 56 -0.49 12.51 -1.54
C ALA A 56 0.05 13.90 -1.21
N THR A 57 1.00 13.95 -0.27
CA THR A 57 1.87 15.12 -0.11
C THR A 57 3.15 14.93 -0.93
N ASN A 58 3.80 16.06 -1.29
CA ASN A 58 5.00 16.09 -2.12
C ASN A 58 4.82 15.41 -3.50
N LEU A 59 3.66 15.66 -4.12
CA LEU A 59 3.32 15.22 -5.47
C LEU A 59 3.02 16.47 -6.31
N ASN A 60 3.81 16.74 -7.35
CA ASN A 60 3.62 17.97 -8.15
C ASN A 60 2.39 17.85 -9.05
N ASN A 61 2.17 16.66 -9.61
CA ASN A 61 1.04 16.34 -10.48
C ASN A 61 0.79 14.83 -10.49
N ASN A 62 -0.33 14.39 -11.04
CA ASN A 62 -0.74 12.97 -11.04
C ASN A 62 0.14 12.05 -11.91
N ASN A 63 1.03 12.57 -12.74
CA ASN A 63 1.97 11.75 -13.51
C ASN A 63 3.24 11.42 -12.71
N ASP A 64 3.52 12.17 -11.64
CA ASP A 64 4.62 11.86 -10.73
C ASP A 64 4.40 10.47 -10.12
N GLY A 65 5.48 9.70 -9.98
CA GLY A 65 5.40 8.32 -9.53
C GLY A 65 4.87 8.19 -8.10
N HIS A 66 3.76 7.48 -7.86
CA HIS A 66 3.23 7.27 -6.52
C HIS A 66 2.39 5.99 -6.40
N MET A 67 2.25 5.49 -5.17
CA MET A 67 1.38 4.34 -4.90
C MET A 67 -0.09 4.77 -4.92
N ILE A 68 -0.90 4.07 -5.73
CA ILE A 68 -2.33 4.35 -5.90
C ILE A 68 -3.26 3.27 -5.32
N ASN A 69 -2.71 2.09 -5.03
CA ASN A 69 -3.50 0.99 -4.47
C ASN A 69 -2.61 0.01 -3.70
N LEU A 70 -3.16 -0.56 -2.64
CA LEU A 70 -2.63 -1.75 -1.98
C LEU A 70 -3.78 -2.74 -1.80
N ARG A 71 -3.60 -3.97 -2.28
CA ARG A 71 -4.45 -5.12 -1.93
C ARG A 71 -3.67 -6.05 -1.01
N MET A 72 -4.21 -6.30 0.18
CA MET A 72 -3.67 -7.24 1.15
C MET A 72 -4.61 -8.43 1.24
N LYS A 73 -4.14 -9.62 0.90
CA LYS A 73 -4.90 -10.87 1.00
C LYS A 73 -4.29 -11.78 2.06
N PHE A 74 -5.07 -12.08 3.08
CA PHE A 74 -4.74 -13.08 4.09
C PHE A 74 -5.02 -14.45 3.48
N VAL A 75 -3.97 -15.14 3.03
CA VAL A 75 -4.11 -16.42 2.32
C VAL A 75 -4.45 -17.53 3.31
N ASP A 76 -3.75 -17.55 4.44
CA ASP A 76 -4.03 -18.38 5.60
C ASP A 76 -3.43 -17.73 6.87
N VAL A 77 -3.29 -18.49 7.95
CA VAL A 77 -2.78 -17.98 9.25
C VAL A 77 -1.31 -17.57 9.24
N ASP A 78 -0.54 -18.06 8.28
CA ASP A 78 0.90 -17.87 8.17
C ASP A 78 1.32 -17.12 6.90
N HIS A 79 0.43 -16.95 5.91
CA HIS A 79 0.75 -16.31 4.63
C HIS A 79 -0.08 -15.05 4.34
N LEU A 80 0.62 -13.96 4.01
CA LEU A 80 0.05 -12.69 3.56
C LEU A 80 0.56 -12.36 2.16
N LYS A 81 -0.35 -12.08 1.22
CA LYS A 81 0.00 -11.53 -0.10
C LYS A 81 -0.31 -10.04 -0.14
N MET A 82 0.62 -9.23 -0.64
CA MET A 82 0.42 -7.80 -0.86
C MET A 82 0.69 -7.44 -2.32
N ASP A 83 -0.30 -6.87 -3.00
CA ASP A 83 -0.18 -6.33 -4.35
C ASP A 83 -0.23 -4.80 -4.29
N TRP A 84 0.92 -4.15 -4.46
CA TRP A 84 1.08 -2.70 -4.51
C TRP A 84 0.98 -2.21 -5.95
N THR A 85 0.11 -1.24 -6.23
CA THR A 85 0.02 -0.61 -7.55
C THR A 85 0.69 0.76 -7.53
N PHE A 86 1.78 0.89 -8.29
CA PHE A 86 2.47 2.13 -8.54
C PHE A 86 1.99 2.75 -9.87
N SER A 87 1.70 4.04 -9.86
CA SER A 87 1.32 4.79 -11.06
C SER A 87 2.38 5.82 -11.42
N LYS A 88 2.75 5.92 -12.70
CA LYS A 88 3.65 6.95 -13.24
C LYS A 88 3.33 7.17 -14.72
N ASP A 89 3.22 8.44 -15.14
CA ASP A 89 2.91 8.82 -16.54
C ASP A 89 1.67 8.09 -17.11
N GLY A 90 0.63 7.93 -16.29
CA GLY A 90 -0.61 7.23 -16.64
C GLY A 90 -0.47 5.70 -16.79
N LYS A 91 0.70 5.12 -16.48
CA LYS A 91 0.95 3.68 -16.51
C LYS A 91 0.99 3.12 -15.10
N ASN A 92 0.34 1.96 -14.93
CA ASN A 92 0.27 1.27 -13.65
C ASN A 92 1.15 0.01 -13.68
N THR A 93 1.95 -0.17 -12.64
CA THR A 93 2.76 -1.38 -12.41
C THR A 93 2.36 -1.99 -11.08
N VAL A 94 2.23 -3.31 -11.03
CA VAL A 94 1.90 -4.04 -9.81
C VAL A 94 3.15 -4.74 -9.28
N HIS A 95 3.47 -4.50 -8.01
CA HIS A 95 4.52 -5.17 -7.27
C HIS A 95 3.90 -6.11 -6.24
N SER A 96 4.15 -7.40 -6.41
CA SER A 96 3.60 -8.45 -5.54
C SER A 96 4.63 -8.93 -4.54
N PHE A 97 4.25 -8.98 -3.27
CA PHE A 97 5.03 -9.53 -2.17
C PHE A 97 4.25 -10.66 -1.51
N ILE A 98 4.95 -11.72 -1.15
CA ILE A 98 4.40 -12.84 -0.37
C ILE A 98 5.22 -12.91 0.90
N PHE A 99 4.53 -12.76 2.03
CA PHE A 99 5.12 -12.85 3.36
C PHE A 99 4.69 -14.16 4.00
N GLU A 100 5.65 -14.80 4.66
CA GLU A 100 5.43 -15.98 5.47
C GLU A 100 5.82 -15.66 6.92
N ARG A 101 5.01 -16.10 7.88
CA ARG A 101 5.29 -15.94 9.30
C ARG A 101 6.53 -16.72 9.68
N VAL A 102 7.58 -16.03 10.14
CA VAL A 102 8.73 -16.65 10.79
C VAL A 102 8.32 -17.14 12.18
N LYS A 103 8.63 -18.39 12.49
CA LYS A 103 8.32 -19.06 13.77
C LYS A 103 9.41 -18.83 14.81
#